data_AF-A0AAP2UJ38-F1
#
_entry.id   AF-A0AAP2UJ38-F1
#
_cell.length_a   1.000
_cell.length_b   1.000
_cell.length_c   1.000
_cell.angle_alpha   90.00
_cell.angle_beta   90.00
_cell.angle_gamma   90.00
#
_symmetry.space_group_name_H-M   'P 1'
#
loop_
_entity.id
_entity.type
_entity.pdbx_description
1 polymer ?
#
loop_
_entity_poly.entity_id
_entity_poly.type
_entity_poly.pdbx_seq_one_letter_code
_entity_poly.pdbx_strand_id
1 'polypeptide(L)'
;MELDTNNHSVFMLNYHLIMCVKYRNNVINDAISLRLKEIFKNICLNYNISLEEWNHDKDHVHVLFRGQPNSEISKFINAYKSAS
;
A
#
# COMPACT_ATOMS: atom_id res chain seq x y z
N MET A 1 -13.06 17.85 7.69
CA MET A 1 -11.89 16.98 7.48
C MET A 1 -11.83 16.04 8.68
N GLU A 2 -12.04 14.75 8.47
CA GLU A 2 -12.00 13.76 9.55
C GLU A 2 -10.54 13.34 9.81
N LEU A 3 -10.08 13.55 11.04
CA LEU A 3 -8.73 13.25 11.50
C LEU A 3 -8.75 12.00 12.38
N ASP A 4 -7.71 11.19 12.27
CA ASP A 4 -7.51 10.03 13.13
C ASP A 4 -6.88 10.47 14.46
N THR A 5 -7.22 9.79 15.55
CA THR A 5 -6.71 10.10 16.88
C THR A 5 -6.20 8.86 17.59
N ASN A 6 -5.05 8.96 18.25
CA ASN A 6 -4.58 7.99 19.24
C ASN A 6 -4.45 8.70 20.62
N ASN A 7 -3.99 8.01 21.65
CA ASN A 7 -3.88 8.56 23.01
C ASN A 7 -3.11 9.89 23.13
N HIS A 8 -2.17 10.17 22.21
CA HIS A 8 -1.27 11.33 22.28
C HIS A 8 -1.05 12.00 20.92
N SER A 9 -1.89 11.76 19.91
CA SER A 9 -1.70 12.31 18.57
C SER A 9 -3.02 12.44 17.83
N VAL A 10 -3.14 13.51 17.05
CA VAL A 10 -4.18 13.72 16.04
C VAL A 10 -3.46 13.82 14.70
N PHE A 11 -3.85 13.03 13.72
CA PHE A 11 -3.10 12.87 12.48
C PHE A 11 -3.98 12.53 11.28
N MET A 12 -3.43 12.73 10.09
CA MET A 12 -3.97 12.24 8.83
C MET A 12 -2.80 12.01 7.89
N LEU A 13 -2.27 10.79 7.88
CA LEU A 13 -1.06 10.43 7.15
C LEU A 13 -1.42 9.58 5.93
N ASN A 14 -1.57 10.25 4.79
CA ASN A 14 -1.84 9.61 3.49
C ASN A 14 -0.53 9.46 2.71
N TYR A 15 -0.31 8.27 2.16
CA TYR A 15 0.87 7.95 1.35
C TYR A 15 0.46 7.47 -0.03
N HIS A 16 1.11 8.04 -1.06
CA HIS A 16 0.98 7.58 -2.44
C HIS A 16 2.19 6.73 -2.80
N LEU A 17 1.97 5.43 -2.96
CA LEU A 17 2.97 4.45 -3.34
C LEU A 17 2.81 4.07 -4.81
N ILE A 18 3.91 4.11 -5.53
CA ILE A 18 4.01 3.69 -6.93
C ILE A 18 5.03 2.57 -6.98
N MET A 19 4.63 1.40 -7.47
CA MET A 19 5.55 0.29 -7.68
C MET A 19 5.53 -0.19 -9.11
N CYS A 20 6.69 -0.10 -9.76
CA CYS A 20 6.91 -0.58 -11.12
C CYS A 20 7.45 -2.01 -11.12
N VAL A 21 7.03 -2.77 -12.12
CA VAL A 21 7.60 -4.08 -12.43
C VAL A 21 9.06 -3.92 -12.84
N LYS A 22 9.90 -4.91 -12.51
CA LYS A 22 11.28 -4.96 -12.98
C LYS A 22 11.32 -4.82 -14.50
N TYR A 23 12.17 -3.91 -15.00
CA TYR A 23 12.30 -3.54 -16.41
C TYR A 23 11.04 -2.93 -17.06
N ARG A 24 10.02 -2.54 -16.28
CA ARG A 24 8.74 -2.01 -16.78
C ARG A 24 8.08 -2.92 -17.82
N ASN A 25 8.15 -4.23 -17.59
CA ASN A 25 7.45 -5.19 -18.42
C ASN A 25 5.93 -5.06 -18.24
N ASN A 26 5.19 -5.09 -19.34
CA ASN A 26 3.72 -4.99 -19.39
C ASN A 26 3.04 -6.31 -18.97
N VAL A 27 3.21 -6.71 -17.72
CA VAL A 27 2.76 -8.03 -17.20
C VAL A 27 1.56 -7.93 -16.27
N ILE A 28 1.20 -6.74 -15.80
CA ILE A 28 0.08 -6.58 -14.87
C ILE A 28 -1.23 -6.54 -15.68
N ASN A 29 -2.06 -7.55 -15.47
CA ASN A 29 -3.45 -7.60 -15.92
C ASN A 29 -4.39 -7.57 -14.71
N ASP A 30 -5.70 -7.57 -14.94
CA ASP A 30 -6.69 -7.47 -13.86
C ASP A 30 -6.58 -8.60 -12.84
N ALA A 31 -6.31 -9.82 -13.28
CA ALA A 31 -6.15 -10.99 -12.40
C ALA A 31 -4.91 -10.86 -11.51
N ILE A 32 -3.78 -10.44 -12.08
CA ILE A 32 -2.53 -10.20 -11.34
C ILE A 32 -2.71 -9.02 -10.39
N SER A 33 -3.32 -7.93 -10.84
CA SER A 33 -3.62 -6.76 -10.02
C SER A 33 -4.50 -7.11 -8.82
N LEU A 34 -5.54 -7.94 -9.02
CA LEU A 34 -6.39 -8.42 -7.94
C LEU A 34 -5.57 -9.20 -6.91
N ARG A 35 -4.68 -10.09 -7.38
CA ARG A 35 -3.81 -10.86 -6.50
C ARG A 35 -2.83 -9.99 -5.71
N LEU A 36 -2.22 -9.01 -6.37
CA LEU A 36 -1.33 -8.02 -5.74
C LEU A 36 -2.08 -7.23 -4.65
N LYS A 37 -3.32 -6.81 -4.94
CA LYS A 37 -4.19 -6.10 -3.99
C LYS A 37 -4.53 -6.95 -2.76
N GLU A 38 -4.81 -8.24 -2.94
CA GLU A 38 -5.05 -9.18 -1.84
C GLU A 38 -3.81 -9.31 -0.94
N ILE A 39 -2.63 -9.50 -1.52
CA ILE A 39 -1.37 -9.59 -0.78
C ILE A 39 -1.13 -8.29 0.00
N PHE A 40 -1.36 -7.13 -0.63
CA PHE A 40 -1.24 -5.83 0.04
C PHE A 40 -2.15 -5.73 1.26
N LYS A 41 -3.44 -6.06 1.11
CA LYS A 41 -4.42 -6.04 2.21
C LYS A 41 -4.04 -6.98 3.35
N ASN A 42 -3.53 -8.17 3.03
CA ASN A 42 -3.10 -9.14 4.05
C ASN A 42 -1.94 -8.61 4.89
N ILE A 43 -0.98 -7.92 4.26
CA ILE A 43 0.18 -7.35 4.96
C ILE A 43 -0.23 -6.14 5.80
N CYS A 44 -1.16 -5.30 5.31
CA CYS A 44 -1.65 -4.11 6.02
C CYS A 44 -2.09 -4.41 7.47
N LEU A 45 -2.69 -5.58 7.70
CA LEU A 45 -3.19 -6.03 9.01
C LEU A 45 -2.11 -6.02 10.10
N ASN A 46 -0.84 -6.18 9.74
CA ASN A 46 0.27 -6.27 10.68
C ASN A 46 0.99 -4.93 10.93
N TYR A 47 0.65 -3.86 10.19
CA TYR A 47 1.42 -2.60 10.18
C TYR A 47 0.58 -1.34 10.49
N ASN A 48 -0.65 -1.51 10.96
CA ASN A 48 -1.58 -0.40 11.24
C ASN A 48 -1.80 0.50 10.00
N ILE A 49 -1.92 -0.12 8.83
CA ILE A 49 -2.12 0.56 7.56
C ILE A 49 -3.52 0.21 7.03
N SER A 50 -4.22 1.19 6.46
CA SER A 50 -5.47 0.97 5.73
C SER A 50 -5.28 1.34 4.25
N LEU A 51 -5.78 0.47 3.37
CA LEU A 51 -5.81 0.73 1.94
C LEU A 51 -7.01 1.63 1.60
N GLU A 52 -6.76 2.79 0.99
CA GLU A 52 -7.80 3.73 0.58
C GLU A 52 -8.15 3.54 -0.90
N GLU A 53 -7.14 3.59 -1.77
CA GLU A 53 -7.32 3.43 -3.22
C GLU A 53 -6.28 2.49 -3.82
N TRP A 54 -6.70 1.76 -4.85
CA TRP A 54 -5.86 0.84 -5.61
C TRP A 54 -6.16 0.95 -7.09
N ASN A 55 -5.16 1.36 -7.86
CA ASN A 55 -5.22 1.43 -9.31
C ASN A 55 -3.99 0.75 -9.91
N HIS A 56 -4.09 0.27 -11.14
CA HIS A 56 -2.97 -0.32 -11.84
C HIS A 56 -2.98 0.06 -13.31
N ASP A 57 -1.79 0.01 -13.90
CA ASP A 57 -1.57 -0.03 -15.34
C ASP A 57 -0.82 -1.33 -15.67
N LYS A 58 -0.30 -1.46 -16.89
CA LYS A 58 0.35 -2.67 -17.39
C LYS A 58 1.69 -2.99 -16.74
N ASP A 59 2.42 -1.96 -16.28
CA ASP A 59 3.79 -2.10 -15.77
C ASP A 59 3.99 -1.53 -14.35
N HIS A 60 2.94 -0.97 -13.73
CA HIS A 60 3.01 -0.43 -12.37
C HIS A 60 1.65 -0.43 -11.65
N VAL A 61 1.71 -0.34 -10.32
CA VAL A 61 0.55 -0.14 -9.45
C VAL A 61 0.64 1.19 -8.71
N HIS A 62 -0.50 1.84 -8.54
CA HIS A 62 -0.71 3.04 -7.72
C HIS A 62 -1.55 2.70 -6.51
N VAL A 63 -1.02 3.00 -5.33
CA VAL A 63 -1.67 2.68 -4.07
C VAL A 63 -1.75 3.94 -3.21
N LEU A 64 -2.95 4.30 -2.80
CA LEU A 64 -3.17 5.29 -1.75
C LEU A 64 -3.49 4.54 -0.47
N PHE A 65 -2.71 4.75 0.58
CA PHE A 65 -2.96 4.13 1.88
C PHE A 65 -2.76 5.12 3.02
N ARG A 66 -3.46 4.88 4.12
CA ARG A 66 -3.33 5.61 5.37
C ARG A 66 -2.47 4.82 6.34
N GLY A 67 -1.56 5.53 6.99
CA GLY A 67 -0.74 4.98 8.07
C GLY A 67 -0.99 5.69 9.39
N GLN A 68 -0.39 5.17 10.44
CA GLN A 68 -0.31 5.81 11.75
C GLN A 68 1.11 6.33 12.01
N PRO A 69 1.33 7.28 12.94
CA PRO A 69 2.66 7.79 13.25
C PRO A 69 3.68 6.72 13.67
N ASN A 70 3.21 5.60 14.22
CA ASN A 70 4.01 4.44 14.62
C ASN A 70 4.11 3.34 13.54
N SER A 71 3.49 3.52 12.38
CA SER A 71 3.56 2.54 11.28
C SER A 71 5.00 2.48 10.72
N GLU A 72 5.56 1.27 10.68
CA GLU A 72 6.91 1.04 10.15
C GLU A 72 6.90 0.94 8.61
N ILE A 73 6.69 2.08 7.94
CA ILE A 73 6.46 2.18 6.48
C ILE A 73 7.55 1.46 5.66
N SER A 74 8.83 1.67 6.00
CA SER A 74 9.93 1.02 5.27
C SER A 74 9.88 -0.51 5.37
N LYS A 75 9.56 -1.06 6.54
CA LYS A 75 9.41 -2.51 6.72
C LYS A 75 8.18 -3.03 6.00
N PHE A 76 7.07 -2.30 6.07
CA PHE A 76 5.84 -2.62 5.35
C PHE A 76 6.08 -2.72 3.82
N ILE A 77 6.70 -1.70 3.22
CA ILE A 77 6.99 -1.68 1.77
C ILE A 77 7.92 -2.84 1.40
N ASN A 78 8.95 -3.12 2.20
CA ASN A 78 9.86 -4.23 1.97
C ASN A 78 9.16 -5.60 2.06
N ALA A 79 8.28 -5.78 3.05
CA ALA A 79 7.49 -6.99 3.20
C ALA A 79 6.56 -7.18 2.00
N TYR A 80 5.87 -6.12 1.58
CA TYR A 80 4.98 -6.15 0.43
C TYR A 80 5.72 -6.52 -0.85
N LYS A 81 6.79 -5.80 -1.18
CA LYS A 81 7.61 -6.06 -2.37
C LYS A 81 8.21 -7.47 -2.43
N SER A 82 8.44 -8.10 -1.28
CA SER A 82 9.02 -9.45 -1.20
C SER A 82 7.96 -10.56 -1.31
N ALA A 83 6.74 -10.29 -0.87
CA ALA A 83 5.63 -11.26 -0.88
C ALA A 83 4.80 -11.24 -2.17
N SER A 84 4.85 -10.12 -2.90
CA SER A 84 4.08 -9.85 -4.13
C SER A 84 4.73 -10.42 -5.39
#